data_AF-X6LLP2-F1
#
_entry.id   AF-X6LLP2-F1
#
_cell.length_a   1.000
_cell.length_b   1.000
_cell.length_c   1.000
_cell.angle_alpha   90.00
_cell.angle_beta   90.00
_cell.angle_gamma   90.00
#
_symmetry.space_group_name_H-M   'P 1'
#
loop_
_entity.id
_entity.type
_entity.pdbx_description
1 polymer ?
#
loop_
_entity_poly.entity_id
_entity_poly.type
_entity_poly.pdbx_seq_one_letter_code
_entity_poly.pdbx_strand_id
1 'polypeptide(L)'
;VRLWDIRSGQQVQVFNGHTHYVNAVEYSPFVIKNSTDNSNVICSGSFDNTIRFWDIRSNKNELFMIKGDEKEDGGIRCLKFIELKKKVKTKDVIYNLNLCYGSDKGPIRIWSNLFLSNKK
;
A
#
# COMPACT_ATOMS: atom_id res chain seq x y z
N VAL A 1 1.58 12.29 -3.59
CA VAL A 1 2.90 11.60 -3.43
C VAL A 1 3.72 11.83 -4.69
N ARG A 2 5.05 11.88 -4.62
CA ARG A 2 5.92 12.09 -5.80
C ARG A 2 6.99 11.01 -5.85
N LEU A 3 7.27 10.51 -7.04
CA LEU A 3 8.38 9.60 -7.31
C LEU A 3 9.50 10.39 -7.99
N TRP A 4 10.72 10.21 -7.49
CA TRP A 4 11.92 10.85 -7.99
C TRP A 4 12.95 9.81 -8.40
N ASP A 5 13.58 10.02 -9.54
CA ASP A 5 14.79 9.29 -9.92
C ASP A 5 15.98 10.03 -9.29
N ILE A 6 16.69 9.34 -8.39
CA ILE A 6 17.83 9.91 -7.66
C ILE A 6 19.07 10.12 -8.54
N ARG A 7 19.20 9.37 -9.64
CA ARG A 7 20.35 9.44 -10.55
C ARG A 7 20.22 10.64 -11.48
N SER A 8 19.03 10.86 -12.01
CA SER A 8 18.75 12.01 -12.88
C SER A 8 18.38 13.26 -12.09
N GLY A 9 17.97 13.12 -10.82
CA GLY A 9 17.44 14.21 -10.01
C GLY A 9 16.06 14.69 -10.47
N GLN A 10 15.40 13.95 -11.36
CA GLN A 10 14.14 14.36 -11.97
C GLN A 10 12.95 13.69 -11.29
N GLN A 11 11.85 14.43 -11.23
CA GLN A 11 10.57 13.89 -10.83
C GLN A 11 10.02 13.01 -11.96
N VAL A 12 9.83 11.73 -11.66
CA VAL A 12 9.31 10.73 -12.61
C VAL A 12 7.79 10.78 -12.67
N GLN A 13 7.13 10.89 -11.52
CA GLN A 13 5.67 10.80 -11.43
C GLN A 13 5.10 11.56 -10.24
N VAL A 14 3.87 12.04 -10.39
CA VAL A 14 3.06 12.61 -9.31
C VAL A 14 1.78 11.80 -9.16
N PHE A 15 1.52 11.35 -7.94
CA PHE A 15 0.29 10.67 -7.54
C PHE A 15 -0.60 11.64 -6.78
N ASN A 16 -1.63 12.14 -7.48
CA ASN A 16 -2.65 13.03 -6.92
C ASN A 16 -3.87 12.19 -6.54
N GLY A 17 -4.37 12.38 -5.32
CA GLY A 17 -5.59 11.69 -4.89
C GLY A 17 -5.91 11.94 -3.41
N HIS A 18 -4.89 12.01 -2.57
CA HIS A 18 -5.10 12.42 -1.18
C HIS A 18 -5.58 13.87 -1.08
N THR A 19 -6.61 14.10 -0.26
CA THR A 19 -7.21 15.43 -0.07
C THR A 19 -6.69 16.14 1.18
N HIS A 20 -5.85 15.48 1.97
CA HIS A 20 -5.18 16.03 3.15
C HIS A 20 -3.73 15.52 3.24
N TYR A 21 -2.98 16.04 4.23
CA TYR A 21 -1.60 15.65 4.53
C TYR A 21 -1.38 14.14 4.47
N VAL A 22 -0.42 13.74 3.63
CA VAL A 22 0.09 12.37 3.58
C VAL A 22 1.10 12.20 4.69
N ASN A 23 0.80 11.32 5.65
CA ASN A 23 1.63 11.12 6.85
C ASN A 23 2.59 9.94 6.70
N ALA A 24 2.29 8.98 5.82
CA ALA A 24 3.09 7.78 5.64
C ALA A 24 3.11 7.30 4.19
N VAL A 25 4.23 6.69 3.81
CA VAL A 25 4.44 6.04 2.52
C VAL A 25 5.29 4.79 2.71
N GLU A 26 4.96 3.70 2.03
CA GLU A 26 5.75 2.47 2.09
C GLU A 26 5.73 1.74 0.74
N TYR A 27 6.82 1.06 0.41
CA TYR A 27 6.81 0.09 -0.67
C TYR A 27 6.03 -1.15 -0.25
N SER A 28 5.09 -1.55 -1.09
CA SER A 28 4.48 -2.86 -0.92
C SER A 28 5.50 -3.94 -1.28
N PRO A 29 5.67 -4.98 -0.45
CA PRO A 29 6.41 -6.17 -0.85
C PRO A 29 5.65 -6.98 -1.91
N PHE A 30 4.43 -6.56 -2.28
CA PHE A 30 3.67 -7.14 -3.37
C PHE A 30 4.25 -6.76 -4.74
N VAL A 31 4.36 -7.77 -5.61
CA VAL A 31 4.64 -7.59 -7.03
C VAL A 31 3.34 -7.92 -7.79
N ILE A 32 2.70 -6.92 -8.42
CA ILE A 32 1.61 -7.24 -9.34
C ILE A 32 2.25 -7.74 -10.63
N LYS A 33 1.98 -8.99 -11.00
CA LYS A 33 2.31 -9.50 -12.32
C LYS A 33 1.28 -8.98 -13.32
N ASN A 34 1.48 -7.75 -13.78
CA ASN A 34 0.83 -7.31 -15.00
C ASN A 34 1.57 -7.95 -16.17
N SER A 35 0.87 -8.25 -17.26
CA SER A 35 1.25 -9.15 -18.36
C SER A 35 2.57 -8.82 -19.10
N THR A 36 3.30 -7.79 -18.69
CA THR A 36 4.56 -7.36 -19.30
C THR A 36 5.68 -7.04 -18.30
N ASP A 37 5.42 -6.98 -16.98
CA ASP A 37 6.48 -6.71 -16.01
C ASP A 37 6.05 -6.92 -14.54
N ASN A 38 7.02 -7.22 -13.68
CA ASN A 38 6.86 -7.18 -12.22
C ASN A 38 6.60 -5.73 -11.78
N SER A 39 5.35 -5.32 -11.63
CA SER A 39 5.03 -3.94 -11.19
C SER A 39 5.29 -3.78 -9.69
N ASN A 40 5.87 -2.62 -9.36
CA ASN A 40 6.18 -2.24 -7.99
C ASN A 40 5.05 -1.33 -7.50
N VAL A 41 4.46 -1.69 -6.36
CA VAL A 41 3.37 -0.91 -5.77
C VAL A 41 3.91 -0.13 -4.58
N ILE A 42 3.53 1.14 -4.47
CA ILE A 42 3.68 1.90 -3.23
C ILE A 42 2.31 2.13 -2.60
N CYS A 43 2.24 2.20 -1.28
CA CYS A 43 1.05 2.66 -0.57
C CYS A 43 1.34 3.95 0.18
N SER A 44 0.32 4.77 0.36
CA SER A 44 0.39 6.01 1.14
C SER A 44 -0.83 6.16 2.03
N GLY A 45 -0.62 6.64 3.26
CA GLY A 45 -1.67 6.91 4.25
C GLY A 45 -1.77 8.40 4.53
N SER A 46 -2.99 8.92 4.64
CA SER A 46 -3.26 10.35 4.83
C SER A 46 -4.26 10.61 5.95
N PHE A 47 -4.21 11.85 6.42
CA PHE A 47 -5.21 12.41 7.33
C PHE A 47 -6.59 12.58 6.69
N ASP A 48 -6.73 12.38 5.36
CA ASP A 48 -8.04 12.22 4.70
C ASP A 48 -8.74 10.89 5.02
N ASN A 49 -8.16 10.14 5.97
CA ASN A 49 -8.61 8.84 6.44
C ASN A 49 -8.59 7.75 5.35
N THR A 50 -7.72 7.89 4.35
CA THR A 50 -7.53 6.87 3.31
C THR A 50 -6.10 6.35 3.26
N ILE A 51 -5.98 5.10 2.83
CA ILE A 51 -4.73 4.48 2.35
C ILE A 51 -4.90 4.21 0.87
N ARG A 52 -4.01 4.74 0.03
CA ARG A 52 -4.07 4.60 -1.44
C ARG A 52 -2.88 3.80 -1.94
N PHE A 53 -3.10 2.95 -2.93
CA PHE A 53 -2.09 2.12 -3.57
C PHE A 53 -1.83 2.62 -4.98
N TRP A 54 -0.55 2.67 -5.38
CA TRP A 54 -0.11 3.27 -6.63
C TRP A 54 0.81 2.31 -7.38
N ASP A 55 0.56 2.12 -8.68
CA ASP A 55 1.51 1.46 -9.58
C ASP A 55 2.55 2.49 -10.04
N ILE A 56 3.83 2.22 -9.82
CA ILE A 56 4.90 3.15 -10.20
C ILE A 56 5.43 2.94 -11.63
N ARG A 57 5.08 1.80 -12.28
CA ARG A 57 5.54 1.48 -13.64
C ARG A 57 4.49 1.82 -14.69
N SER A 58 3.23 1.87 -14.30
CA SER A 58 2.17 2.29 -15.20
C SER A 58 1.98 3.81 -15.13
N ASN A 59 1.73 4.44 -16.28
CA ASN A 59 1.22 5.82 -16.34
C ASN A 59 -0.24 5.93 -15.82
N LYS A 60 -0.82 4.86 -15.25
CA LYS A 60 -2.15 4.85 -14.65
C LYS A 60 -2.10 5.03 -13.14
N ASN A 61 -3.14 5.72 -12.69
CA ASN A 61 -3.41 6.23 -11.36
C ASN A 61 -3.62 5.13 -10.30
N GLU A 62 -4.02 5.57 -9.11
CA GLU A 62 -4.53 4.77 -7.99
C GLU A 62 -5.08 3.39 -8.39
N LEU A 63 -4.44 2.35 -7.88
CA LEU A 63 -4.85 0.96 -8.07
C LEU A 63 -6.03 0.59 -7.17
N PHE A 64 -5.96 1.04 -5.92
CA PHE A 64 -6.90 0.66 -4.88
C PHE A 64 -6.85 1.67 -3.73
N MET A 65 -7.96 1.80 -3.01
CA MET A 65 -8.07 2.67 -1.84
C MET A 65 -8.80 1.94 -0.71
N ILE A 66 -8.24 2.05 0.49
CA ILE A 66 -8.85 1.62 1.75
C ILE A 66 -9.28 2.88 2.47
N LYS A 67 -10.55 2.93 2.89
CA LYS A 67 -11.08 3.98 3.75
C LYS A 67 -11.04 3.49 5.20
N GLY A 68 -10.43 4.28 6.08
CA GLY A 68 -10.51 4.10 7.52
C GLY A 68 -11.91 4.44 8.04
N ASP A 69 -12.17 4.11 9.30
CA ASP A 69 -13.42 4.46 9.95
C ASP A 69 -13.45 5.96 10.28
N GLU A 70 -14.43 6.71 9.77
CA GLU A 70 -14.49 8.16 9.95
C GLU A 70 -14.68 8.58 11.42
N LYS A 71 -15.38 7.76 12.21
CA LYS A 71 -15.68 8.05 13.61
C LYS A 71 -14.56 7.60 14.53
N GLU A 72 -13.92 6.48 14.21
CA GLU A 72 -12.96 5.83 15.10
C GLU A 72 -11.50 6.11 14.76
N ASP A 73 -11.15 6.48 13.52
CA ASP A 73 -9.75 6.60 13.12
C ASP A 73 -9.27 8.05 13.08
N GLY A 74 -10.05 8.96 12.48
CA GLY A 74 -9.70 10.38 12.38
C GLY A 74 -8.48 10.68 11.50
N GLY A 75 -7.99 9.71 10.71
CA GLY A 75 -6.84 9.87 9.82
C GLY A 75 -5.78 8.80 10.01
N ILE A 76 -5.03 8.50 8.96
CA ILE A 76 -3.93 7.53 8.99
C ILE A 76 -2.65 8.25 9.40
N ARG A 77 -2.03 7.81 10.50
CA ARG A 77 -0.78 8.40 11.02
C ARG A 77 0.47 7.63 10.62
N CYS A 78 0.38 6.30 10.60
CA CYS A 78 1.47 5.43 10.20
C CYS A 78 0.92 4.17 9.52
N LEU A 79 1.74 3.52 8.69
CA LEU A 79 1.41 2.24 8.09
C LEU A 79 2.65 1.35 8.04
N LYS A 80 2.44 0.03 8.07
CA LYS A 80 3.49 -0.98 7.99
C LYS A 80 2.98 -2.27 7.36
N PHE A 81 3.69 -2.77 6.36
CA PHE A 81 3.54 -4.14 5.89
C PHE A 81 4.20 -5.13 6.84
N ILE A 82 3.45 -6.17 7.21
CA ILE A 82 3.91 -7.25 8.09
C ILE A 82 3.67 -8.59 7.40
N GLU A 83 4.75 -9.33 7.19
CA GLU A 83 4.71 -10.72 6.73
C GLU A 83 4.46 -11.65 7.92
N LEU A 84 3.32 -12.33 7.93
CA LEU A 84 3.05 -13.38 8.89
C LEU A 84 3.27 -14.74 8.22
N LYS A 85 4.25 -15.48 8.73
CA LYS A 85 4.55 -16.85 8.28
C LYS A 85 3.39 -17.76 8.65
N LYS A 86 2.67 -18.28 7.65
CA LYS A 86 1.78 -19.42 7.86
C LYS A 86 2.56 -20.70 7.59
N LYS A 87 2.82 -21.51 8.62
CA LYS A 87 3.36 -22.85 8.43
C LYS A 87 2.26 -23.72 7.80
N VAL A 88 2.30 -23.90 6.48
CA VAL A 88 1.51 -24.92 5.79
C VAL A 88 2.39 -26.15 5.62
N LYS A 89 1.86 -27.35 5.87
CA LYS A 89 2.59 -28.64 5.84
C LYS A 89 2.97 -29.13 4.43
N THR A 90 2.89 -28.29 3.41
CA THR A 90 3.28 -28.60 2.02
C THR A 90 4.41 -27.69 1.59
N LYS A 91 5.22 -28.13 0.61
CA LYS A 91 6.44 -27.44 0.13
C LYS A 91 6.21 -26.03 -0.45
N ASP A 92 4.96 -25.56 -0.46
CA ASP A 92 4.56 -24.22 -0.91
C ASP A 92 4.32 -23.32 0.31
N VAL A 93 5.28 -22.44 0.60
CA VAL A 93 5.13 -21.40 1.62
C VAL A 93 4.28 -20.27 1.04
N ILE A 94 3.02 -20.16 1.49
CA ILE A 94 2.16 -19.02 1.18
C ILE A 94 2.43 -17.93 2.23
N TYR A 95 2.96 -16.80 1.79
CA TYR A 95 3.13 -15.61 2.63
C TYR A 95 1.79 -14.87 2.73
N ASN A 96 1.28 -14.72 3.96
CA ASN A 96 0.15 -13.83 4.22
C ASN A 96 0.71 -12.44 4.53
N LEU A 97 0.53 -11.52 3.60
CA LEU A 97 0.89 -10.12 3.80
C LEU A 97 -0.28 -9.39 4.47
N ASN A 98 0.01 -8.72 5.57
CA ASN A 98 -0.95 -7.87 6.26
C ASN A 98 -0.44 -6.43 6.23
N LEU A 99 -1.38 -5.49 6.12
CA LEU A 99 -1.11 -4.07 6.26
C LEU A 99 -1.63 -3.62 7.63
N CYS A 100 -0.74 -3.15 8.47
CA CYS A 100 -1.09 -2.52 9.73
C CYS A 100 -1.06 -1.01 9.58
N TYR A 101 -1.97 -0.30 10.23
CA TYR A 101 -1.92 1.16 10.30
C TYR A 101 -2.37 1.67 11.66
N GLY A 102 -1.71 2.74 12.11
CA GLY A 102 -2.11 3.50 13.28
C GLY A 102 -2.95 4.69 12.88
N SER A 103 -4.02 4.93 13.63
CA SER A 103 -4.96 6.04 13.39
C SER A 103 -4.75 7.18 14.39
N ASP A 104 -5.24 8.37 14.05
CA ASP A 104 -5.13 9.58 14.88
C ASP A 104 -5.81 9.44 16.24
N LYS A 105 -6.94 8.74 16.30
CA LYS A 105 -7.73 8.54 17.51
C LYS A 105 -7.24 7.40 18.41
N GLY A 106 -6.14 6.73 18.04
CA GLY A 106 -5.49 5.70 18.84
C GLY A 106 -5.62 4.26 18.36
N PRO A 107 -6.71 3.81 17.69
CA PRO A 107 -6.79 2.45 17.18
C PRO A 107 -5.63 2.08 16.24
N ILE A 108 -5.13 0.85 16.40
CA ILE A 108 -4.27 0.18 15.43
C ILE A 108 -5.13 -0.84 14.71
N ARG A 109 -5.19 -0.75 13.38
CA ARG A 109 -5.95 -1.66 12.54
C ARG A 109 -5.03 -2.56 11.73
N ILE A 110 -5.50 -3.79 11.50
CA ILE A 110 -4.81 -4.79 10.69
C ILE A 110 -5.74 -5.17 9.55
N TRP A 111 -5.28 -4.95 8.33
CA TRP A 111 -5.95 -5.37 7.12
C TRP A 111 -5.24 -6.64 6.62
N SER A 112 -5.91 -7.77 6.80
CA SER A 112 -5.40 -9.11 6.48
C SER A 112 -5.94 -9.60 5.14
N ASN A 113 -5.30 -10.64 4.59
CA ASN A 113 -5.74 -11.29 3.35
C ASN A 113 -5.69 -10.35 2.13
N LEU A 114 -4.58 -9.62 1.91
CA LEU A 114 -4.21 -9.18 0.55
C LEU A 114 -3.90 -10.42 -0.31
N PHE A 115 -4.91 -11.24 -0.60
CA PHE A 115 -4.83 -12.25 -1.64
C PHE A 115 -5.16 -11.59 -2.96
N LEU A 116 -4.14 -11.03 -3.61
CA LEU A 116 -4.22 -10.88 -5.06
C LEU A 116 -3.88 -12.24 -5.65
N SER A 117 -4.90 -13.10 -5.65
CA SER A 117 -4.93 -14.33 -6.42
C SER A 117 -4.60 -13.98 -7.87
N ASN A 118 -3.41 -14.36 -8.33
CA ASN A 118 -3.17 -14.65 -9.74
C ASN A 118 -4.02 -15.88 -10.08
N LYS A 119 -5.33 -15.68 -10.28
CA LYS A 119 -6.11 -16.64 -11.04
C LYS A 119 -5.70 -16.42 -12.48
N LYS A 120 -5.06 -17.44 -13.05
CA LYS A 120 -4.97 -17.64 -14.49
C LYS A 120 -6.35 -17.52 -15.13
#